data_AF-A0A1I7Y5Q9-F1
#
_entry.id   AF-A0A1I7Y5Q9-F1
#
_cell.length_a   1.000
_cell.length_b   1.000
_cell.length_c   1.000
_cell.angle_alpha   90.00
_cell.angle_beta   90.00
_cell.angle_gamma   90.00
#
_symmetry.space_group_name_H-M   'P 1'
#
loop_
_entity.id
_entity.type
_entity.pdbx_description
1 polymer ?
#
loop_
_entity_poly.entity_id
_entity_poly.type
_entity_poly.pdbx_seq_one_letter_code
_entity_poly.pdbx_strand_id
1 'polypeptide(L)'
;MNHYITTNTASHQSDEFLKRCRDIKNTLTDILESQKVLRRKMMYYGSRTAAPPTVTRPARERTLSPEILSGDEEEELNSVGSEEGEVSSSDFDEENGDEEKEGASYDEDETDEEEMTEAVSSHESTTTVTALSNPAAVEGRRNSERLSVWKCEVCKKQIRGDWCCRRSHIATHEKITFFCPVAECPTSTTHFNWRDHLKREHNTTRDMLPSSEKAVLQAQLDQFNEAAMNYEMKYFPPTSFICFSETAGKDGVKPFCKECGARCTQLQNRRDHVAIELKLKMDCPVRGCPYEGRYGAFLHHLTTKHGKQIQDLSSGQRERFKNARQKLYKKVDTEMHKFFSQ
;
A
#
# COMPACT_ATOMS: atom_id res chain seq x y z
N MET A 1 -24.23 -80.95 15.04
CA MET A 1 -24.65 -79.60 15.45
C MET A 1 -23.75 -78.60 14.74
N ASN A 2 -24.30 -77.92 13.74
CA ASN A 2 -23.56 -77.12 12.76
C ASN A 2 -23.29 -75.71 13.30
N HIS A 3 -22.02 -75.40 13.57
CA HIS A 3 -21.55 -74.04 13.72
C HIS A 3 -20.93 -73.59 12.38
N TYR A 4 -21.72 -72.96 11.52
CA TYR A 4 -21.22 -72.28 10.31
C TYR A 4 -21.33 -70.76 10.48
N ILE A 5 -20.20 -70.17 10.83
CA ILE A 5 -19.54 -69.01 10.20
C ILE A 5 -20.43 -67.79 9.89
N THR A 6 -20.36 -66.79 10.78
CA THR A 6 -20.92 -65.43 10.63
C THR A 6 -19.84 -64.39 10.29
N THR A 7 -18.96 -64.65 9.34
CA THR A 7 -17.81 -63.75 9.04
C THR A 7 -18.04 -62.74 7.91
N ASN A 8 -19.15 -62.80 7.17
CA ASN A 8 -19.32 -62.02 5.94
C ASN A 8 -19.82 -60.57 6.10
N THR A 9 -20.39 -60.20 7.25
CA THR A 9 -20.98 -58.85 7.44
C THR A 9 -19.95 -57.80 7.83
N ALA A 10 -18.82 -58.18 8.44
CA ALA A 10 -17.78 -57.26 8.86
C ALA A 10 -17.00 -56.65 7.68
N SER A 11 -16.85 -57.40 6.58
CA SER A 11 -16.12 -56.93 5.39
C SER A 11 -16.82 -55.76 4.69
N HIS A 12 -18.15 -55.84 4.54
CA HIS A 12 -18.91 -54.84 3.79
C HIS A 12 -18.92 -53.46 4.46
N GLN A 13 -18.96 -53.42 5.80
CA GLN A 13 -18.92 -52.13 6.54
C GLN A 13 -17.56 -51.45 6.43
N SER A 14 -16.48 -52.22 6.36
CA SER A 14 -15.12 -51.68 6.20
C SER A 14 -14.95 -51.02 4.83
N ASP A 15 -15.42 -51.68 3.76
CA ASP A 15 -15.33 -51.14 2.39
C ASP A 15 -16.16 -49.86 2.21
N GLU A 16 -17.36 -49.81 2.80
CA GLU A 16 -18.20 -48.61 2.78
C GLU A 16 -17.55 -47.44 3.53
N PHE A 17 -16.92 -47.70 4.68
CA PHE A 17 -16.18 -46.68 5.43
C PHE A 17 -14.99 -46.14 4.63
N LEU A 18 -14.17 -47.01 4.03
CA LEU A 18 -13.02 -46.60 3.22
C LEU A 18 -13.44 -45.79 1.99
N LYS A 19 -14.57 -46.14 1.37
CA LYS A 19 -15.16 -45.37 0.26
C LYS A 19 -15.54 -43.96 0.73
N ARG A 20 -16.27 -43.84 1.85
CA ARG A 20 -16.64 -42.53 2.42
C ARG A 20 -15.42 -41.68 2.77
N CYS A 21 -14.38 -42.28 3.36
CA CYS A 21 -13.12 -41.57 3.64
C CYS A 21 -12.45 -41.04 2.36
N ARG A 22 -12.47 -41.81 1.27
CA ARG A 22 -11.94 -41.39 -0.03
C ARG A 22 -12.74 -40.22 -0.61
N ASP A 23 -14.07 -40.29 -0.56
CA ASP A 23 -14.96 -39.25 -1.06
C ASP A 23 -14.79 -37.93 -0.30
N ILE A 24 -14.65 -38.00 1.04
CA ILE A 24 -14.33 -36.84 1.88
C ILE A 24 -12.97 -36.26 1.49
N LYS A 25 -11.94 -37.09 1.32
CA LYS A 25 -10.61 -36.64 0.92
C LYS A 25 -10.63 -35.91 -0.43
N ASN A 26 -11.34 -36.46 -1.42
CA ASN A 26 -11.47 -35.83 -2.73
C ASN A 26 -12.20 -34.48 -2.62
N THR A 27 -13.31 -34.43 -1.88
CA THR A 27 -14.07 -33.18 -1.65
C THR A 27 -13.21 -32.09 -0.99
N LEU A 28 -12.40 -32.45 0.01
CA LEU A 28 -11.47 -31.50 0.64
C LEU A 28 -10.39 -31.00 -0.32
N THR A 29 -9.91 -31.87 -1.21
CA THR A 29 -8.92 -31.51 -2.25
C THR A 29 -9.53 -30.52 -3.24
N ASP A 30 -10.76 -30.75 -3.69
CA ASP A 30 -11.48 -29.86 -4.62
C ASP A 30 -11.78 -28.50 -4.01
N ILE A 31 -12.13 -28.46 -2.72
CA ILE A 31 -12.33 -27.19 -1.98
C ILE A 31 -11.02 -26.41 -1.89
N LEU A 32 -9.91 -27.07 -1.56
CA LEU A 32 -8.60 -26.42 -1.48
C LEU A 32 -8.17 -25.85 -2.83
N GLU A 33 -8.37 -26.59 -3.93
CA GLU A 33 -8.03 -26.09 -5.26
C GLU A 33 -8.95 -24.94 -5.69
N SER A 34 -10.25 -25.02 -5.36
CA SER A 34 -11.20 -23.93 -5.59
C SER A 34 -10.82 -22.65 -4.82
N GLN A 35 -10.33 -22.79 -3.58
CA GLN A 35 -9.82 -21.66 -2.79
C GLN A 35 -8.57 -21.03 -3.43
N LYS A 36 -7.63 -21.85 -3.92
CA LYS A 36 -6.46 -21.34 -4.66
C LYS A 36 -6.87 -20.59 -5.93
N VAL A 37 -7.82 -21.13 -6.69
CA VAL A 37 -8.36 -20.45 -7.89
C VAL A 37 -9.04 -19.14 -7.53
N LEU A 38 -9.82 -19.10 -6.45
CA LEU A 38 -10.46 -17.87 -5.99
C LEU A 38 -9.43 -16.82 -5.56
N ARG A 39 -8.39 -17.21 -4.80
CA ARG A 39 -7.28 -16.31 -4.42
C ARG A 39 -6.56 -15.76 -5.66
N ARG A 40 -6.24 -16.61 -6.63
CA ARG A 40 -5.67 -16.21 -7.94
C ARG A 40 -6.54 -15.16 -8.64
N LYS A 41 -7.86 -15.38 -8.68
CA LYS A 41 -8.81 -14.44 -9.29
C LYS A 41 -8.85 -13.11 -8.54
N MET A 42 -8.96 -13.12 -7.21
CA MET A 42 -9.02 -11.92 -6.37
C MET A 42 -7.79 -11.01 -6.54
N MET A 43 -6.61 -11.61 -6.72
CA MET A 43 -5.36 -10.87 -6.99
C MET A 43 -5.35 -10.16 -8.34
N TYR A 44 -5.92 -10.78 -9.37
CA TYR A 44 -6.04 -10.16 -10.70
C TYR A 44 -6.98 -8.95 -10.69
N TYR A 45 -8.06 -9.02 -9.90
CA TYR A 45 -9.00 -7.90 -9.74
C TYR A 45 -8.37 -6.71 -9.01
N GLY A 46 -7.56 -6.94 -7.97
CA GLY A 46 -6.86 -5.86 -7.26
C GLY A 46 -5.81 -5.13 -8.11
N SER A 47 -5.27 -5.79 -9.14
CA SER A 47 -4.28 -5.20 -10.05
C SER A 47 -4.91 -4.40 -11.19
N ARG A 48 -6.20 -4.61 -11.49
CA ARG A 48 -6.94 -3.98 -12.59
C ARG A 48 -7.78 -2.77 -12.22
N THR A 49 -7.83 -2.38 -10.94
CA THR A 49 -8.53 -1.15 -10.52
C THR A 49 -7.74 0.13 -10.81
N ALA A 50 -6.55 0.05 -11.40
CA ALA A 50 -5.94 1.21 -12.05
C ALA A 50 -6.82 1.60 -13.25
N ALA A 51 -7.16 2.89 -13.31
CA ALA A 51 -8.21 3.49 -14.13
C ALA A 51 -8.38 2.88 -15.55
N PRO A 52 -9.63 2.78 -16.05
CA PRO A 52 -9.86 2.42 -17.44
C PRO A 52 -9.04 3.36 -18.35
N PRO A 53 -8.47 2.85 -19.45
CA PRO A 53 -7.65 3.66 -20.35
C PRO A 53 -8.46 4.87 -20.78
N THR A 54 -8.04 6.06 -20.35
CA THR A 54 -8.61 7.32 -20.79
C THR A 54 -8.52 7.32 -22.31
N VAL A 55 -9.68 7.26 -22.97
CA VAL A 55 -9.78 7.31 -24.43
C VAL A 55 -9.10 8.60 -24.86
N THR A 56 -7.89 8.47 -25.39
CA THR A 56 -7.09 9.60 -25.82
C THR A 56 -7.82 10.23 -27.00
N ARG A 57 -8.47 11.37 -26.76
CA ARG A 57 -9.07 12.19 -27.82
C ARG A 57 -7.96 12.53 -28.81
N PRO A 58 -8.15 12.31 -30.12
CA PRO A 58 -7.11 12.57 -31.11
C PRO A 58 -6.67 14.03 -31.03
N ALA A 59 -5.37 14.21 -30.82
CA ALA A 59 -4.72 15.51 -30.77
C ALA A 59 -4.95 16.22 -32.11
N ARG A 60 -5.52 17.43 -32.06
CA ARG A 60 -5.51 18.34 -33.20
C ARG A 60 -4.05 18.71 -33.48
N GLU A 61 -3.57 18.34 -34.66
CA GLU A 61 -2.30 18.78 -35.23
C GLU A 61 -2.21 20.31 -35.16
N ARG A 62 -1.31 20.82 -34.32
CA ARG A 62 -0.79 22.18 -34.45
C ARG A 62 0.51 22.09 -35.23
N THR A 63 0.44 22.49 -36.49
CA THR A 63 1.58 22.88 -37.31
C THR A 63 2.36 23.99 -36.61
N LEU A 64 3.59 23.68 -36.19
CA LEU A 64 4.59 24.67 -35.81
C LEU A 64 5.64 24.73 -36.92
N SER A 65 5.79 25.91 -37.51
CA SER A 65 6.87 26.25 -38.43
C SER A 65 8.20 26.42 -37.66
N PRO A 66 9.36 26.09 -38.27
CA PRO A 66 10.65 26.28 -37.63
C PRO A 66 11.23 27.66 -37.98
N GLU A 67 11.45 28.49 -36.97
CA GLU A 67 12.37 29.63 -37.06
C GLU A 67 13.71 29.28 -36.40
N ILE A 68 14.70 29.24 -37.29
CA ILE A 68 16.15 29.39 -37.14
C ILE A 68 16.54 30.24 -35.94
N LEU A 69 17.52 29.80 -35.14
CA LEU A 69 18.56 30.67 -34.60
C LEU A 69 19.81 29.85 -34.22
N SER A 70 20.86 30.13 -34.98
CA SER A 70 22.27 29.81 -34.79
C SER A 70 22.87 30.49 -33.56
N GLY A 71 23.90 29.89 -32.98
CA GLY A 71 24.78 30.56 -32.02
C GLY A 71 25.78 29.60 -31.38
N ASP A 72 26.87 29.34 -32.10
CA ASP A 72 28.11 28.77 -31.59
C ASP A 72 28.72 29.70 -30.53
N GLU A 73 29.17 29.18 -29.38
CA GLU A 73 30.37 29.66 -28.69
C GLU A 73 31.03 28.49 -27.95
N GLU A 74 32.26 28.20 -28.35
CA GLU A 74 33.21 27.29 -27.72
C GLU A 74 33.84 27.97 -26.50
N GLU A 75 34.01 27.26 -25.38
CA GLU A 75 35.14 27.52 -24.48
C GLU A 75 35.71 26.21 -23.94
N GLU A 76 36.98 26.00 -24.28
CA GLU A 76 37.87 25.00 -23.70
C GLU A 76 38.54 25.51 -22.41
N LEU A 77 39.13 24.54 -21.68
CA LEU A 77 40.28 24.60 -20.78
C LEU A 77 40.04 24.79 -19.27
N ASN A 78 40.21 23.70 -18.51
CA ASN A 78 41.36 23.45 -17.60
C ASN A 78 41.12 22.12 -16.86
N SER A 79 41.96 21.08 -16.98
CA SER A 79 43.35 20.89 -16.53
C SER A 79 43.48 20.48 -15.04
N VAL A 80 44.34 19.47 -14.83
CA VAL A 80 44.93 18.95 -13.56
C VAL A 80 44.01 18.04 -12.72
N GLY A 81 44.36 16.83 -12.30
CA GLY A 81 45.63 16.07 -12.31
C GLY A 81 45.82 15.40 -10.94
N SER A 82 45.92 14.05 -10.93
CA SER A 82 46.47 13.14 -9.88
C SER A 82 45.86 13.26 -8.46
N GLU A 83 45.86 12.30 -7.53
CA GLU A 83 46.81 11.26 -7.15
C GLU A 83 46.05 10.13 -6.44
N GLU A 84 46.61 8.93 -6.57
CA GLU A 84 46.14 7.70 -5.94
C GLU A 84 46.67 7.65 -4.51
N GLY A 85 45.77 7.55 -3.53
CA GLY A 85 46.08 7.51 -2.11
C GLY A 85 45.64 6.19 -1.49
N GLU A 86 46.64 5.41 -1.10
CA GLU A 86 46.55 4.08 -0.52
C GLU A 86 45.89 4.02 0.87
N VAL A 87 45.28 2.86 1.11
CA VAL A 87 44.82 2.18 2.32
C VAL A 87 45.08 2.82 3.71
N SER A 88 44.02 2.87 4.52
CA SER A 88 44.13 2.65 5.97
C SER A 88 42.84 2.03 6.50
N SER A 89 42.91 0.74 6.81
CA SER A 89 41.89 -0.03 7.52
C SER A 89 41.82 0.40 8.98
N SER A 90 40.66 0.88 9.43
CA SER A 90 40.35 0.99 10.85
C SER A 90 39.01 0.32 11.12
N ASP A 91 39.09 -0.80 11.83
CA ASP A 91 37.97 -1.52 12.41
C ASP A 91 37.15 -0.60 13.33
N PHE A 92 35.89 -0.38 12.99
CA PHE A 92 34.90 0.19 13.89
C PHE A 92 33.79 -0.85 14.08
N ASP A 93 33.68 -1.33 15.31
CA ASP A 93 32.59 -2.15 15.81
C ASP A 93 31.26 -1.37 15.71
N GLU A 94 30.40 -1.77 14.78
CA GLU A 94 29.02 -1.29 14.70
C GLU A 94 28.13 -2.06 15.67
N GLU A 95 27.85 -1.45 16.83
CA GLU A 95 26.71 -1.81 17.67
C GLU A 95 25.41 -1.57 16.88
N ASN A 96 24.75 -2.67 16.50
CA ASN A 96 23.41 -2.67 15.91
C ASN A 96 22.38 -2.13 16.92
N GLY A 97 22.09 -0.82 16.84
CA GLY A 97 20.88 -0.22 17.39
C GLY A 97 19.72 -0.41 16.41
N ASP A 98 18.74 -1.24 16.81
CA ASP A 98 17.44 -1.38 16.14
C ASP A 98 16.68 -0.04 16.16
N GLU A 99 16.90 0.79 15.15
CA GLU A 99 16.05 1.95 14.87
C GLU A 99 14.85 1.52 14.00
N GLU A 100 13.68 1.43 14.65
CA GLU A 100 12.38 1.29 14.00
C GLU A 100 12.13 2.49 13.07
N LYS A 101 12.50 2.35 11.80
CA LYS A 101 12.23 3.33 10.75
C LYS A 101 10.76 3.25 10.31
N GLU A 102 9.85 3.76 11.15
CA GLU A 102 8.47 4.03 10.75
C GLU A 102 8.42 5.24 9.82
N GLY A 103 8.41 4.97 8.52
CA GLY A 103 8.29 5.96 7.46
C GLY A 103 7.52 5.42 6.27
N ALA A 104 6.30 4.93 6.49
CA ALA A 104 5.38 4.63 5.40
C ALA A 104 4.86 5.95 4.82
N SER A 105 5.43 6.41 3.71
CA SER A 105 4.85 7.49 2.91
C SER A 105 3.59 6.96 2.24
N TYR A 106 2.45 7.44 2.70
CA TYR A 106 1.17 7.26 2.01
C TYR A 106 1.11 8.31 0.91
N ASP A 107 1.36 7.89 -0.33
CA ASP A 107 0.89 8.65 -1.50
C ASP A 107 -0.63 8.49 -1.54
N GLU A 108 -1.35 9.52 -1.13
CA GLU A 108 -2.80 9.62 -1.29
C GLU A 108 -3.09 9.90 -2.77
N ASP A 109 -3.67 8.91 -3.45
CA ASP A 109 -4.18 9.02 -4.81
C ASP A 109 -5.50 9.82 -4.74
N GLU A 110 -5.44 11.12 -5.01
CA GLU A 110 -6.60 12.00 -5.12
C GLU A 110 -7.38 11.63 -6.39
N THR A 111 -8.46 10.84 -6.23
CA THR A 111 -9.45 10.65 -7.30
C THR A 111 -10.42 11.82 -7.30
N ASP A 112 -10.33 12.65 -8.35
CA ASP A 112 -11.32 13.69 -8.70
C ASP A 112 -12.68 13.04 -9.00
N GLU A 113 -13.69 13.37 -8.18
CA GLU A 113 -15.08 13.01 -8.43
C GLU A 113 -15.73 14.08 -9.32
N GLU A 114 -15.73 13.86 -10.63
CA GLU A 114 -16.53 14.68 -11.55
C GLU A 114 -18.03 14.32 -11.46
N GLU A 115 -18.79 15.28 -10.95
CA GLU A 115 -20.25 15.36 -10.90
C GLU A 115 -20.84 15.41 -12.33
N MET A 116 -21.33 14.27 -12.84
CA MET A 116 -22.17 14.24 -14.05
C MET A 116 -23.64 14.43 -13.69
N THR A 117 -24.18 15.60 -14.01
CA THR A 117 -25.62 15.82 -14.17
C THR A 117 -25.94 15.76 -15.66
N GLU A 118 -26.91 14.92 -16.07
CA GLU A 118 -27.85 15.30 -17.14
C GLU A 118 -29.03 14.33 -17.29
N ALA A 119 -30.03 14.86 -17.98
CA ALA A 119 -31.45 14.61 -17.88
C ALA A 119 -31.97 13.49 -18.81
N VAL A 120 -32.99 12.80 -18.29
CA VAL A 120 -34.12 12.08 -18.92
C VAL A 120 -34.14 11.87 -20.45
N SER A 121 -34.38 10.61 -20.85
CA SER A 121 -35.31 10.29 -21.94
C SER A 121 -35.92 8.90 -21.76
N SER A 122 -37.24 8.84 -21.92
CA SER A 122 -38.14 7.72 -21.62
C SER A 122 -38.17 6.67 -22.74
N HIS A 123 -38.10 5.38 -22.39
CA HIS A 123 -38.80 4.34 -23.14
C HIS A 123 -39.09 3.10 -22.26
N GLU A 124 -40.27 2.54 -22.51
CA GLU A 124 -40.98 1.50 -21.75
C GLU A 124 -40.34 0.10 -21.73
N SER A 125 -40.58 -0.58 -20.61
CA SER A 125 -40.90 -2.00 -20.46
C SER A 125 -39.84 -3.05 -20.79
N THR A 126 -39.13 -3.53 -19.76
CA THR A 126 -39.03 -4.97 -19.46
C THR A 126 -38.67 -5.19 -17.98
N THR A 127 -39.54 -5.87 -17.23
CA THR A 127 -39.35 -6.21 -15.81
C THR A 127 -38.23 -7.24 -15.66
N THR A 128 -37.00 -6.77 -15.49
CA THR A 128 -35.87 -7.58 -15.01
C THR A 128 -35.63 -7.24 -13.56
N VAL A 129 -35.79 -8.23 -12.67
CA VAL A 129 -35.49 -8.12 -11.23
C VAL A 129 -33.98 -7.94 -11.09
N THR A 130 -33.53 -6.70 -11.23
CA THR A 130 -32.15 -6.29 -10.96
C THR A 130 -32.05 -6.13 -9.45
N ALA A 131 -31.47 -7.14 -8.79
CA ALA A 131 -31.08 -7.02 -7.39
C ALA A 131 -30.03 -5.91 -7.27
N LEU A 132 -30.50 -4.69 -6.98
CA LEU A 132 -29.69 -3.52 -6.66
C LEU A 132 -28.82 -3.86 -5.45
N SER A 133 -27.62 -4.35 -5.75
CA SER A 133 -26.60 -4.65 -4.75
C SER A 133 -26.06 -3.31 -4.24
N ASN A 134 -26.37 -3.00 -3.00
CA ASN A 134 -25.91 -1.78 -2.32
C ASN A 134 -24.36 -1.67 -2.44
N PRO A 135 -23.81 -0.65 -3.12
CA PRO A 135 -22.36 -0.49 -3.29
C PRO A 135 -21.63 -0.31 -1.95
N ALA A 136 -22.31 0.24 -0.93
CA ALA A 136 -21.79 0.41 0.42
C ALA A 136 -21.43 -0.91 1.13
N ALA A 137 -22.03 -2.06 0.75
CA ALA A 137 -21.71 -3.35 1.36
C ALA A 137 -20.41 -3.97 0.80
N VAL A 138 -19.92 -3.50 -0.36
CA VAL A 138 -18.73 -4.04 -1.03
C VAL A 138 -17.44 -3.43 -0.47
N GLU A 139 -17.46 -2.16 -0.07
CA GLU A 139 -16.28 -1.47 0.49
C GLU A 139 -15.83 -2.02 1.85
N GLY A 140 -16.77 -2.47 2.68
CA GLY A 140 -16.45 -3.04 3.99
C GLY A 140 -15.56 -4.30 3.94
N ARG A 141 -15.59 -5.06 2.83
CA ARG A 141 -14.80 -6.29 2.70
C ARG A 141 -13.33 -6.06 2.32
N ARG A 142 -12.99 -4.98 1.63
CA ARG A 142 -11.60 -4.73 1.18
C ARG A 142 -10.68 -4.32 2.33
N ASN A 143 -11.23 -3.79 3.41
CA ASN A 143 -10.44 -3.26 4.51
C ASN A 143 -9.97 -4.31 5.53
N SER A 144 -10.59 -5.48 5.60
CA SER A 144 -10.23 -6.49 6.61
C SER A 144 -8.86 -7.13 6.34
N GLU A 145 -8.49 -7.37 5.08
CA GLU A 145 -7.21 -8.01 4.77
C GLU A 145 -6.01 -7.10 5.05
N ARG A 146 -6.14 -5.80 4.79
CA ARG A 146 -5.10 -4.79 5.13
C ARG A 146 -4.82 -4.69 6.62
N LEU A 147 -5.75 -5.18 7.44
CA LEU A 147 -5.62 -5.25 8.89
C LEU A 147 -5.19 -6.63 9.37
N SER A 148 -4.95 -7.60 8.49
CA SER A 148 -4.55 -8.93 8.94
C SER A 148 -3.13 -8.93 9.51
N VAL A 149 -2.92 -9.62 10.64
CA VAL A 149 -1.61 -9.81 11.28
C VAL A 149 -1.29 -11.29 11.28
N TRP A 150 -0.17 -11.63 10.67
CA TRP A 150 0.31 -12.99 10.48
C TRP A 150 1.67 -13.17 11.12
N LYS A 151 1.95 -14.35 11.68
CA LYS A 151 3.28 -14.70 12.17
C LYS A 151 3.98 -15.58 11.16
N CYS A 152 5.17 -15.20 10.69
CA CYS A 152 5.94 -16.11 9.85
C CYS A 152 6.34 -17.36 10.64
N GLU A 153 6.04 -18.54 10.13
CA GLU A 153 6.35 -19.81 10.79
C GLU A 153 7.86 -20.06 10.89
N VAL A 154 8.65 -19.51 9.96
CA VAL A 154 10.10 -19.72 9.89
C VAL A 154 10.87 -18.71 10.76
N CYS A 155 10.73 -17.41 10.50
CA CYS A 155 11.49 -16.39 11.26
C CYS A 155 10.73 -15.79 12.46
N LYS A 156 9.47 -16.20 12.69
CA LYS A 156 8.61 -15.73 13.79
C LYS A 156 8.28 -14.22 13.77
N LYS A 157 8.69 -13.47 12.75
CA LYS A 157 8.32 -12.06 12.55
C LYS A 157 6.82 -11.91 12.31
N GLN A 158 6.23 -10.87 12.88
CA GLN A 158 4.83 -10.51 12.61
C GLN A 158 4.77 -9.63 11.37
N ILE A 159 3.96 -10.03 10.40
CA ILE A 159 3.72 -9.30 9.16
C ILE A 159 2.29 -8.77 9.21
N ARG A 160 2.17 -7.44 9.17
CA ARG A 160 0.89 -6.73 9.11
C ARG A 160 0.59 -6.37 7.67
N GLY A 161 -0.67 -6.42 7.30
CA GLY A 161 -1.12 -5.98 5.99
C GLY A 161 -1.75 -7.09 5.17
N ASP A 162 -1.98 -6.76 3.90
CA ASP A 162 -2.58 -7.66 2.94
C ASP A 162 -1.58 -8.72 2.42
N TRP A 163 -2.03 -9.51 1.45
CA TRP A 163 -1.19 -10.48 0.77
C TRP A 163 0.09 -9.89 0.15
N CYS A 164 0.11 -8.62 -0.27
CA CYS A 164 1.33 -8.02 -0.82
C CYS A 164 2.43 -8.01 0.24
N CYS A 165 2.13 -7.66 1.49
CA CYS A 165 3.08 -7.68 2.60
C CYS A 165 3.60 -9.11 2.89
N ARG A 166 2.72 -10.13 2.88
CA ARG A 166 3.12 -11.54 3.05
C ARG A 166 4.01 -12.02 1.91
N ARG A 167 3.62 -11.75 0.67
CA ARG A 167 4.40 -12.06 -0.55
C ARG A 167 5.78 -11.43 -0.50
N SER A 168 5.86 -10.17 -0.04
CA SER A 168 7.12 -9.46 0.20
C SER A 168 8.05 -10.21 1.12
N HIS A 169 7.48 -10.67 2.24
CA HIS A 169 8.21 -11.41 3.25
C HIS A 169 8.66 -12.79 2.75
N ILE A 170 7.84 -13.49 1.97
CA ILE A 170 8.23 -14.78 1.36
C ILE A 170 9.43 -14.59 0.44
N ALA A 171 9.48 -13.50 -0.34
CA ALA A 171 10.57 -13.21 -1.26
C ALA A 171 11.93 -13.11 -0.56
N THR A 172 11.98 -12.60 0.67
CA THR A 172 13.23 -12.47 1.43
C THR A 172 13.74 -13.83 1.91
N HIS A 173 12.83 -14.75 2.25
CA HIS A 173 13.18 -16.11 2.63
C HIS A 173 13.66 -16.96 1.45
N GLU A 174 12.96 -16.88 0.32
CA GLU A 174 13.24 -17.69 -0.86
C GLU A 174 14.26 -17.03 -1.82
N LYS A 175 14.78 -15.85 -1.44
CA LYS A 175 15.74 -15.05 -2.24
C LYS A 175 15.27 -14.86 -3.69
N ILE A 176 13.98 -14.63 -3.88
CA ILE A 176 13.42 -14.48 -5.22
C ILE A 176 13.79 -13.10 -5.76
N THR A 177 14.55 -13.08 -6.86
CA THR A 177 15.02 -11.87 -7.54
C THR A 177 14.32 -11.67 -8.88
N PHE A 178 14.15 -10.40 -9.25
CA PHE A 178 13.65 -9.94 -10.55
C PHE A 178 14.82 -9.48 -11.40
N PHE A 179 14.87 -9.91 -12.65
CA PHE A 179 15.81 -9.35 -13.62
C PHE A 179 15.23 -8.08 -14.20
N CYS A 180 16.05 -7.04 -14.33
CA CYS A 180 15.61 -5.82 -14.98
C CYS A 180 15.13 -6.13 -16.41
N PRO A 181 13.92 -5.69 -16.81
CA PRO A 181 13.40 -5.96 -18.14
C PRO A 181 14.05 -5.10 -19.24
N VAL A 182 14.79 -4.05 -18.87
CA VAL A 182 15.48 -3.15 -19.82
C VAL A 182 16.65 -3.89 -20.46
N ALA A 183 16.73 -3.83 -21.79
CA ALA A 183 17.78 -4.48 -22.56
C ALA A 183 19.18 -4.16 -21.98
N GLU A 184 20.02 -5.19 -21.89
CA GLU A 184 21.42 -5.10 -21.45
C GLU A 184 21.64 -4.72 -19.97
N CYS A 185 20.58 -4.57 -19.16
CA CYS A 185 20.76 -4.36 -17.72
C CYS A 185 20.96 -5.71 -16.99
N PRO A 186 22.16 -6.01 -16.44
CA PRO A 186 22.42 -7.29 -15.76
C PRO A 186 21.87 -7.31 -14.33
N THR A 187 21.31 -6.19 -13.86
CA THR A 187 20.92 -6.02 -12.46
C THR A 187 19.72 -6.89 -12.15
N SER A 188 19.86 -7.69 -11.09
CA SER A 188 18.72 -8.34 -10.45
C SER A 188 18.40 -7.63 -9.13
N THR A 189 17.11 -7.45 -8.86
CA THR A 189 16.62 -6.70 -7.69
C THR A 189 15.54 -7.49 -6.97
N THR A 190 15.25 -7.14 -5.72
CA THR A 190 14.10 -7.69 -5.01
C THR A 190 12.80 -7.05 -5.50
N HIS A 191 11.66 -7.70 -5.26
CA HIS A 191 10.33 -7.23 -5.69
C HIS A 191 9.98 -5.77 -5.29
N PHE A 192 10.57 -5.21 -4.23
CA PHE A 192 10.28 -3.84 -3.79
C PHE A 192 11.15 -2.81 -4.48
N ASN A 193 12.35 -3.21 -4.88
CA ASN A 193 13.38 -2.29 -5.31
C ASN A 193 13.37 -2.09 -6.83
N TRP A 194 12.63 -2.89 -7.60
CA TRP A 194 12.67 -2.77 -9.06
C TRP A 194 12.07 -1.44 -9.56
N ARG A 195 11.05 -0.88 -8.87
CA ARG A 195 10.50 0.45 -9.22
C ARG A 195 11.56 1.54 -9.04
N ASP A 196 12.25 1.52 -7.90
CA ASP A 196 13.32 2.47 -7.60
C ASP A 196 14.53 2.25 -8.51
N HIS A 197 14.82 1.01 -8.89
CA HIS A 197 15.86 0.66 -9.85
C HIS A 197 15.55 1.22 -11.24
N LEU A 198 14.34 0.99 -11.79
CA LEU A 198 13.94 1.57 -13.07
C LEU A 198 14.04 3.09 -13.06
N LYS A 199 13.61 3.72 -11.95
CA LYS A 199 13.67 5.17 -11.80
C LYS A 199 15.10 5.69 -11.73
N ARG A 200 16.01 5.01 -11.01
CA ARG A 200 17.39 5.49 -10.80
C ARG A 200 18.33 5.14 -11.95
N GLU A 201 18.31 3.90 -12.42
CA GLU A 201 19.26 3.40 -13.41
C GLU A 201 18.82 3.64 -14.85
N HIS A 202 17.51 3.75 -15.09
CA HIS A 202 16.95 3.86 -16.44
C HIS A 202 16.10 5.12 -16.64
N ASN A 203 15.96 5.97 -15.61
CA ASN A 203 15.10 7.16 -15.61
C ASN A 203 13.71 6.90 -16.20
N THR A 204 13.16 5.71 -15.93
CA THR A 204 11.89 5.23 -16.50
C THR A 204 10.98 4.72 -15.40
N THR A 205 9.71 4.58 -15.74
CA THR A 205 8.69 3.98 -14.88
C THR A 205 8.07 2.77 -15.58
N ARG A 206 7.36 1.91 -14.84
CA ARG A 206 6.70 0.72 -15.41
C ARG A 206 5.85 1.07 -16.64
N ASP A 207 5.14 2.19 -16.56
CA ASP A 207 4.17 2.59 -17.58
C ASP A 207 4.84 3.22 -18.81
N MET A 208 6.12 3.62 -18.69
CA MET A 208 6.92 4.13 -19.80
C MET A 208 7.75 3.04 -20.51
N LEU A 209 7.83 1.83 -19.96
CA LEU A 209 8.53 0.71 -20.62
C LEU A 209 7.90 0.37 -21.99
N PRO A 210 8.71 -0.02 -22.99
CA PRO A 210 8.24 -0.66 -24.21
C PRO A 210 7.34 -1.86 -23.93
N SER A 211 6.39 -2.13 -24.84
CA SER A 211 5.43 -3.23 -24.67
C SER A 211 6.09 -4.61 -24.49
N SER A 212 7.23 -4.85 -25.14
CA SER A 212 8.03 -6.07 -24.97
C SER A 212 8.59 -6.20 -23.55
N GLU A 213 9.21 -5.15 -23.02
CA GLU A 213 9.79 -5.13 -21.68
C GLU A 213 8.71 -5.21 -20.59
N LYS A 214 7.55 -4.57 -20.81
CA LYS A 214 6.36 -4.73 -19.95
C LYS A 214 5.89 -6.17 -19.88
N ALA A 215 5.85 -6.87 -21.01
CA ALA A 215 5.44 -8.27 -21.05
C ALA A 215 6.43 -9.17 -20.30
N VAL A 216 7.74 -8.94 -20.44
CA VAL A 216 8.77 -9.64 -19.68
C VAL A 216 8.61 -9.41 -18.17
N LEU A 217 8.45 -8.14 -17.76
CA LEU A 217 8.24 -7.79 -16.35
C LEU A 217 6.97 -8.42 -15.79
N GLN A 218 5.87 -8.39 -16.55
CA GLN A 218 4.62 -9.01 -16.13
C GLN A 218 4.75 -10.52 -15.97
N ALA A 219 5.43 -11.21 -16.90
CA ALA A 219 5.68 -12.64 -16.79
C ALA A 219 6.52 -12.99 -15.55
N GLN A 220 7.54 -12.19 -15.22
CA GLN A 220 8.31 -12.36 -13.99
C GLN A 220 7.44 -12.13 -12.74
N LEU A 221 6.57 -11.11 -12.75
CA LEU A 221 5.64 -10.85 -11.64
C LEU A 221 4.67 -12.01 -11.45
N ASP A 222 4.17 -12.60 -12.53
CA ASP A 222 3.26 -13.75 -12.48
C ASP A 222 3.97 -15.00 -11.94
N GLN A 223 5.19 -15.28 -12.41
CA GLN A 223 6.03 -16.38 -11.89
C GLN A 223 6.31 -16.21 -10.39
N PHE A 224 6.66 -14.99 -9.97
CA PHE A 224 6.88 -14.67 -8.57
C PHE A 224 5.61 -14.85 -7.72
N ASN A 225 4.46 -14.39 -8.24
CA ASN A 225 3.17 -14.57 -7.56
C ASN A 225 2.84 -16.04 -7.37
N GLU A 226 3.06 -16.86 -8.40
CA GLU A 226 2.87 -18.30 -8.35
C GLU A 226 3.78 -18.96 -7.32
N ALA A 227 5.08 -18.64 -7.36
CA ALA A 227 6.05 -19.14 -6.38
C ALA A 227 5.62 -18.75 -4.95
N ALA A 228 5.31 -17.48 -4.71
CA ALA A 228 4.90 -17.00 -3.40
C ALA A 228 3.63 -17.69 -2.89
N MET A 229 2.63 -17.94 -3.75
CA MET A 229 1.43 -18.71 -3.36
C MET A 229 1.77 -20.14 -2.94
N ASN A 230 2.68 -20.80 -3.65
CA ASN A 230 3.12 -22.15 -3.29
C ASN A 230 3.83 -22.19 -1.93
N TYR A 231 4.51 -21.11 -1.57
CA TYR A 231 5.18 -20.95 -0.27
C TYR A 231 4.28 -20.36 0.82
N GLU A 232 3.08 -19.85 0.51
CA GLU A 232 2.18 -19.24 1.51
C GLU A 232 1.90 -20.21 2.65
N MET A 233 1.55 -21.47 2.35
CA MET A 233 1.24 -22.45 3.38
C MET A 233 2.44 -22.87 4.23
N LYS A 234 3.67 -22.67 3.73
CA LYS A 234 4.92 -22.94 4.45
C LYS A 234 5.23 -21.83 5.46
N TYR A 235 5.08 -20.57 5.06
CA TYR A 235 5.44 -19.41 5.89
C TYR A 235 4.26 -18.85 6.69
N PHE A 236 3.04 -18.94 6.15
CA PHE A 236 1.82 -18.39 6.71
C PHE A 236 0.67 -19.41 6.66
N PRO A 237 0.80 -20.58 7.32
CA PRO A 237 -0.32 -21.51 7.44
C PRO A 237 -1.51 -20.84 8.15
N PRO A 238 -2.76 -21.32 8.00
CA PRO A 238 -3.92 -20.74 8.69
C PRO A 238 -3.74 -20.61 10.20
N THR A 239 -2.98 -21.51 10.84
CA THR A 239 -2.64 -21.48 12.26
C THR A 239 -1.70 -20.34 12.67
N SER A 240 -1.03 -19.73 11.70
CA SER A 240 -0.13 -18.58 11.90
C SER A 240 -0.83 -17.23 11.86
N PHE A 241 -2.12 -17.21 11.45
CA PHE A 241 -2.95 -16.04 11.57
C PHE A 241 -3.13 -15.72 13.06
N ILE A 242 -2.72 -14.51 13.48
CA ILE A 242 -2.82 -14.09 14.88
C ILE A 242 -4.20 -13.47 15.09
N CYS A 243 -4.45 -12.37 14.39
CA CYS A 243 -5.66 -11.60 14.49
C CYS A 243 -5.77 -10.68 13.29
N PHE A 244 -6.92 -10.05 13.13
CA PHE A 244 -6.89 -8.72 12.54
C PHE A 244 -6.26 -7.82 13.59
N SER A 245 -5.28 -6.99 13.23
CA SER A 245 -5.02 -5.78 13.98
C SER A 245 -6.36 -5.06 13.98
N GLU A 246 -7.15 -5.30 15.04
CA GLU A 246 -8.06 -4.29 15.56
C GLU A 246 -7.24 -3.03 15.43
N THR A 247 -7.66 -2.15 14.51
CA THR A 247 -6.87 -0.99 14.10
C THR A 247 -6.19 -0.46 15.35
N ALA A 248 -4.89 -0.77 15.53
CA ALA A 248 -4.24 -0.59 16.82
C ALA A 248 -3.96 0.91 17.08
N GLY A 249 -4.61 1.76 16.29
CA GLY A 249 -4.81 3.19 16.47
C GLY A 249 -6.27 3.60 16.75
N LYS A 250 -7.13 2.69 17.20
CA LYS A 250 -8.40 3.06 17.82
C LYS A 250 -8.42 2.47 19.21
N ASP A 251 -7.92 3.26 20.15
CA ASP A 251 -8.51 3.36 21.47
C ASP A 251 -10.01 3.00 21.38
N GLY A 252 -10.56 2.17 22.27
CA GLY A 252 -11.99 1.83 22.29
C GLY A 252 -12.94 3.04 22.38
N VAL A 253 -12.37 4.23 22.41
CA VAL A 253 -12.92 5.54 22.09
C VAL A 253 -13.77 5.50 20.83
N LYS A 254 -15.07 5.71 21.06
CA LYS A 254 -16.02 6.11 20.02
C LYS A 254 -15.40 7.23 19.18
N PRO A 255 -15.26 7.07 17.86
CA PRO A 255 -14.56 8.03 17.00
C PRO A 255 -15.41 9.29 16.75
N PHE A 256 -16.40 9.58 17.58
CA PHE A 256 -17.36 10.66 17.40
C PHE A 256 -17.14 11.70 18.49
N CYS A 257 -17.06 12.96 18.08
CA CYS A 257 -17.04 14.07 19.01
C CYS A 257 -18.36 14.13 19.80
N LYS A 258 -18.29 14.26 21.13
CA LYS A 258 -19.44 14.35 22.04
C LYS A 258 -20.22 15.64 21.85
N GLU A 259 -19.55 16.72 21.44
CA GLU A 259 -20.17 18.05 21.31
C GLU A 259 -20.90 18.20 19.96
N CYS A 260 -20.24 17.87 18.85
CA CYS A 260 -20.79 18.12 17.51
C CYS A 260 -21.08 16.85 16.69
N GLY A 261 -20.76 15.66 17.19
CA GLY A 261 -21.01 14.39 16.50
C GLY A 261 -20.06 14.07 15.33
N ALA A 262 -19.08 14.93 15.04
CA ALA A 262 -18.15 14.72 13.93
C ALA A 262 -17.30 13.44 14.12
N ARG A 263 -17.17 12.65 13.05
CA ARG A 263 -16.39 11.39 13.07
C ARG A 263 -14.91 11.67 12.80
N CYS A 264 -14.06 11.46 13.79
CA CYS A 264 -12.61 11.62 13.73
C CYS A 264 -11.91 10.30 14.09
N THR A 265 -11.39 9.58 13.09
CA THR A 265 -10.80 8.23 13.29
C THR A 265 -9.34 8.25 13.70
N GLN A 266 -8.56 9.21 13.22
CA GLN A 266 -7.12 9.33 13.52
C GLN A 266 -6.90 10.33 14.67
N LEU A 267 -5.88 10.08 15.50
CA LEU A 267 -5.51 10.99 16.60
C LEU A 267 -5.21 12.40 16.11
N GLN A 268 -4.53 12.54 14.95
CA GLN A 268 -4.25 13.85 14.38
C GLN A 268 -5.53 14.60 14.00
N ASN A 269 -6.50 13.91 13.39
CA ASN A 269 -7.80 14.48 13.04
C ASN A 269 -8.61 14.86 14.29
N ARG A 270 -8.56 14.03 15.35
CA ARG A 270 -9.15 14.36 16.65
C ARG A 270 -8.54 15.63 17.24
N ARG A 271 -7.20 15.77 17.20
CA ARG A 271 -6.51 16.97 17.69
C ARG A 271 -6.88 18.23 16.91
N ASP A 272 -6.89 18.14 15.58
CA ASP A 272 -7.30 19.24 14.72
C ASP A 272 -8.76 19.63 14.93
N HIS A 273 -9.62 18.64 15.14
CA HIS A 273 -11.03 18.85 15.45
C HIS A 273 -11.22 19.58 16.79
N VAL A 274 -10.60 19.09 17.87
CA VAL A 274 -10.63 19.76 19.19
C VAL A 274 -10.03 21.17 19.12
N ALA A 275 -8.99 21.39 18.30
CA ALA A 275 -8.45 22.73 18.09
C ALA A 275 -9.48 23.68 17.46
N ILE A 276 -10.36 23.20 16.57
CA ILE A 276 -11.47 23.99 16.00
C ILE A 276 -12.47 24.36 17.10
N GLU A 277 -12.93 23.37 17.86
CA GLU A 277 -13.90 23.56 18.94
C GLU A 277 -13.39 24.56 20.00
N LEU A 278 -12.09 24.49 20.31
CA LEU A 278 -11.41 25.40 21.25
C LEU A 278 -10.92 26.70 20.62
N LYS A 279 -11.14 26.92 19.31
CA LYS A 279 -10.64 28.07 18.52
C LYS A 279 -9.13 28.32 18.69
N LEU A 280 -8.36 27.25 18.86
CA LEU A 280 -6.91 27.32 18.99
C LEU A 280 -6.24 27.40 17.61
N LYS A 281 -5.22 28.25 17.51
CA LYS A 281 -4.42 28.44 16.30
C LYS A 281 -2.92 28.41 16.63
N MET A 282 -2.11 28.10 15.63
CA MET A 282 -0.66 28.21 15.64
C MET A 282 -0.20 29.21 14.57
N ASP A 283 0.82 29.99 14.92
CA ASP A 283 1.41 31.00 14.05
C ASP A 283 2.27 30.34 12.95
N CYS A 284 2.32 30.95 11.77
CA CYS A 284 3.21 30.51 10.71
C CYS A 284 4.69 30.67 11.14
N PRO A 285 5.56 29.64 10.98
CA PRO A 285 6.96 29.71 11.38
C PRO A 285 7.80 30.58 10.43
N VAL A 286 7.27 30.96 9.27
CA VAL A 286 7.91 31.86 8.30
C VAL A 286 7.79 33.30 8.81
N ARG A 287 8.94 33.95 9.07
CA ARG A 287 8.97 35.31 9.62
C ARG A 287 8.25 36.28 8.69
N GLY A 288 7.39 37.12 9.26
CA GLY A 288 6.62 38.13 8.52
C GLY A 288 5.34 37.61 7.87
N CYS A 289 5.04 36.31 7.95
CA CYS A 289 3.75 35.79 7.51
C CYS A 289 2.70 35.99 8.63
N PRO A 290 1.59 36.74 8.40
CA PRO A 290 0.57 36.99 9.40
C PRO A 290 -0.45 35.84 9.55
N TYR A 291 -0.22 34.71 8.89
CA TYR A 291 -1.16 33.59 8.90
C TYR A 291 -1.12 32.84 10.23
N GLU A 292 -2.31 32.55 10.74
CA GLU A 292 -2.55 31.69 11.89
C GLU A 292 -3.58 30.62 11.52
N GLY A 293 -3.33 29.36 11.88
CA GLY A 293 -4.23 28.27 11.56
C GLY A 293 -4.06 27.06 12.46
N ARG A 294 -4.93 26.05 12.31
CA ARG A 294 -4.74 24.71 12.90
C ARG A 294 -3.67 23.93 12.12
N TYR A 295 -3.19 22.82 12.66
CA TYR A 295 -2.10 22.04 12.05
C TYR A 295 -2.37 21.66 10.59
N GLY A 296 -3.53 21.08 10.26
CA GLY A 296 -3.85 20.71 8.87
C GLY A 296 -3.95 21.90 7.92
N ALA A 297 -4.64 22.97 8.33
CA ALA A 297 -4.75 24.21 7.54
C ALA A 297 -3.38 24.90 7.36
N PHE A 298 -2.52 24.78 8.36
CA PHE A 298 -1.15 25.26 8.32
C PHE A 298 -0.30 24.50 7.29
N LEU A 299 -0.39 23.18 7.21
CA LEU A 299 0.35 22.41 6.19
C LEU A 299 -0.03 22.83 4.78
N HIS A 300 -1.34 22.98 4.52
CA HIS A 300 -1.83 23.47 3.23
C HIS A 300 -1.36 24.91 2.95
N HIS A 301 -1.39 25.79 3.95
CA HIS A 301 -0.85 27.14 3.83
C HIS A 301 0.65 27.15 3.48
N LEU A 302 1.45 26.28 4.11
CA LEU A 302 2.89 26.22 3.86
C LEU A 302 3.19 25.82 2.41
N THR A 303 2.49 24.82 1.89
CA THR A 303 2.64 24.39 0.49
C THR A 303 2.16 25.46 -0.48
N THR A 304 0.98 26.06 -0.26
CA THR A 304 0.35 26.98 -1.23
C THR A 304 0.89 28.41 -1.19
N LYS A 305 1.27 28.93 -0.02
CA LYS A 305 1.74 30.32 0.12
C LYS A 305 3.26 30.43 0.19
N HIS A 306 3.95 29.35 0.56
CA HIS A 306 5.41 29.37 0.68
C HIS A 306 6.12 28.39 -0.24
N GLY A 307 5.39 27.50 -0.94
CA GLY A 307 6.01 26.49 -1.82
C GLY A 307 6.92 25.54 -1.05
N LYS A 308 6.64 25.30 0.24
CA LYS A 308 7.49 24.54 1.15
C LYS A 308 6.73 23.42 1.81
N GLN A 309 7.41 22.31 2.03
CA GLN A 309 6.98 21.26 2.96
C GLN A 309 7.71 21.43 4.30
N ILE A 310 7.32 20.65 5.33
CA ILE A 310 7.97 20.70 6.66
C ILE A 310 9.48 20.41 6.55
N GLN A 311 9.85 19.51 5.65
CA GLN A 311 11.24 19.14 5.40
C GLN A 311 12.07 20.26 4.74
N ASP A 312 11.42 21.19 4.02
CA ASP A 312 12.08 22.32 3.35
C ASP A 312 12.22 23.55 4.25
N LEU A 313 11.69 23.49 5.48
CA LEU A 313 11.88 24.55 6.47
C LEU A 313 13.33 24.62 6.93
N SER A 314 13.89 25.84 6.97
CA SER A 314 15.17 26.11 7.64
C SER A 314 15.12 25.65 9.11
N SER A 315 16.29 25.37 9.70
CA SER A 315 16.41 24.92 11.11
C SER A 315 15.58 25.79 12.07
N GLY A 316 15.73 27.12 11.99
CA GLY A 316 14.99 28.06 12.85
C GLY A 316 13.48 28.12 12.56
N GLN A 317 13.02 27.87 11.32
CA GLN A 317 11.59 27.74 11.01
C GLN A 317 11.03 26.43 11.55
N ARG A 318 11.77 25.34 11.39
CA ARG A 318 11.40 24.00 11.88
C ARG A 318 11.28 23.98 13.40
N GLU A 319 12.18 24.65 14.11
CA GLU A 319 12.11 24.80 15.57
C GLU A 319 10.86 25.58 16.00
N ARG A 320 10.59 26.75 15.39
CA ARG A 320 9.37 27.51 15.65
C ARG A 320 8.10 26.69 15.41
N PHE A 321 8.08 25.93 14.32
CA PHE A 321 6.99 25.02 13.99
C PHE A 321 6.79 23.94 15.06
N LYS A 322 7.86 23.25 15.47
CA LYS A 322 7.81 22.23 16.53
C LYS A 322 7.29 22.82 17.84
N ASN A 323 7.78 23.98 18.25
CA ASN A 323 7.35 24.66 19.48
C ASN A 323 5.86 25.06 19.42
N ALA A 324 5.41 25.64 18.30
CA ALA A 324 4.02 26.02 18.11
C ALA A 324 3.08 24.80 18.10
N ARG A 325 3.47 23.73 17.39
CA ARG A 325 2.74 22.46 17.34
C ARG A 325 2.64 21.82 18.73
N GLN A 326 3.74 21.76 19.48
CA GLN A 326 3.76 21.18 20.83
C GLN A 326 2.87 21.97 21.79
N LYS A 327 2.90 23.31 21.72
CA LYS A 327 2.04 24.18 22.53
C LYS A 327 0.55 23.96 22.23
N LEU A 328 0.18 23.82 20.95
CA LEU A 328 -1.18 23.50 20.52
C LEU A 328 -1.62 22.13 21.06
N TYR A 329 -0.82 21.09 20.83
CA TYR A 329 -1.18 19.72 21.21
C TYR A 329 -1.28 19.54 22.71
N LYS A 330 -0.41 20.17 23.50
CA LYS A 330 -0.52 20.12 24.97
C LYS A 330 -1.88 20.63 25.46
N LYS A 331 -2.37 21.74 24.88
CA LYS A 331 -3.70 22.29 25.23
C LYS A 331 -4.83 21.37 24.77
N VAL A 332 -4.75 20.89 23.53
CA VAL A 332 -5.74 20.01 22.92
C VAL A 332 -5.85 18.68 23.68
N ASP A 333 -4.72 18.04 23.98
CA ASP A 333 -4.68 16.73 24.64
C ASP A 333 -5.20 16.81 26.08
N THR A 334 -4.98 17.94 26.77
CA THR A 334 -5.57 18.21 28.10
C THR A 334 -7.11 18.18 28.04
N GLU A 335 -7.69 18.70 26.96
CA GLU A 335 -9.14 18.85 26.79
C GLU A 335 -9.77 17.69 26.01
N MET A 336 -8.98 16.77 25.45
CA MET A 336 -9.42 15.71 24.54
C MET A 336 -10.56 14.84 25.11
N HIS A 337 -10.50 14.54 26.41
CA HIS A 337 -11.49 13.71 27.11
C HIS A 337 -12.90 14.33 27.18
N LYS A 338 -13.01 15.66 27.02
CA LYS A 338 -14.30 16.36 26.95
C LYS A 338 -14.99 16.11 25.62
N PHE A 339 -14.22 15.97 24.54
CA PHE A 339 -14.75 15.79 23.19
C PHE A 339 -14.83 14.32 22.78
N PHE A 340 -13.93 13.46 23.26
CA PHE A 340 -13.91 12.04 22.91
C PHE A 340 -13.93 11.19 24.18
N SER A 341 -14.51 9.98 24.12
CA SER A 341 -14.36 9.03 25.23
C SER A 341 -12.89 8.60 25.36
N GLN A 342 -12.52 7.97 26.47
CA GLN A 342 -11.25 7.25 26.59
C GLN A 342 -11.44 5.77 26.25
#